data_AF-B8EIP6-F1
#
_entry.id   AF-B8EIP6-F1
#
_cell.length_a   1.000
_cell.length_b   1.000
_cell.length_c   1.000
_cell.angle_alpha   90.00
_cell.angle_beta   90.00
_cell.angle_gamma   90.00
#
_symmetry.space_group_name_H-M   'P 1'
#
loop_
_entity.id
_entity.type
_entity.pdbx_description
1 polymer ?
#
loop_
_entity_poly.entity_id
_entity_poly.type
_entity_poly.pdbx_seq_one_letter_code
_entity_poly.pdbx_strand_id
1 'polypeptide(L)' 'MTDPLPIHHLRSALEAQRLTAIEELAAKGGAPTLDSLQKLAIIQGALQAIDDEIKAHQVKVGGGGEKPLA' A
#
# COMPACT_ATOMS: atom_id res chain seq x y z
N MET A 1 11.09 -21.10 -0.20
CA MET A 1 10.37 -19.94 -0.75
C MET A 1 9.45 -19.48 0.36
N THR A 2 9.73 -18.35 0.99
CA THR A 2 8.82 -17.75 1.98
C THR A 2 7.75 -17.00 1.21
N ASP A 3 6.50 -17.46 1.31
CA ASP A 3 5.37 -16.75 0.74
C ASP A 3 5.34 -15.31 1.26
N PRO A 4 5.02 -14.31 0.42
CA PRO A 4 4.87 -12.94 0.87
C PRO A 4 3.85 -12.88 2.01
N LEU A 5 4.15 -12.13 3.07
CA LEU A 5 3.20 -11.94 4.16
C LEU A 5 1.87 -11.38 3.61
N PRO A 6 0.71 -11.70 4.22
CA PRO A 6 -0.60 -11.24 3.76
C PRO A 6 -0.68 -9.72 3.49
N ILE A 7 0.05 -8.92 4.27
CA ILE A 7 0.13 -7.46 4.10
C ILE A 7 0.79 -7.03 2.78
N HIS A 8 1.77 -7.79 2.27
CA HIS A 8 2.39 -7.54 0.96
C HIS A 8 1.47 -7.93 -0.19
N HIS A 9 0.69 -9.00 -0.03
CA HIS A 9 -0.35 -9.36 -1.00
C HIS A 9 -1.44 -8.28 -1.07
N LEU A 10 -1.87 -7.77 0.08
CA LEU A 10 -2.84 -6.68 0.16
C LEU A 10 -2.31 -5.41 -0.52
N ARG A 11 -1.05 -5.05 -0.25
CA ARG A 11 -0.37 -3.92 -0.93
C ARG A 11 -0.39 -4.10 -2.46
N SER A 12 0.05 -5.26 -2.95
CA SER A 12 0.12 -5.54 -4.38
C SER A 12 -1.26 -5.48 -5.05
N ALA A 13 -2.30 -6.01 -4.39
CA ALA A 13 -3.67 -5.94 -4.87
C ALA A 13 -4.18 -4.48 -4.96
N LEU A 14 -3.87 -3.65 -3.97
CA LEU A 14 -4.24 -2.23 -3.98
C LEU A 14 -3.46 -1.42 -5.01
N GLU A 15 -2.18 -1.74 -5.24
CA GLU A 15 -1.38 -1.14 -6.31
C GLU A 15 -1.96 -1.47 -7.69
N ALA A 16 -2.40 -2.71 -7.90
CA ALA A 16 -3.09 -3.12 -9.12
C ALA A 16 -4.42 -2.37 -9.30
N GLN A 17 -5.23 -2.26 -8.24
CA GLN A 17 -6.48 -1.49 -8.29
C GLN A 17 -6.25 0.01 -8.55
N ARG A 18 -5.18 0.59 -8.00
CA ARG A 18 -4.78 1.97 -8.26
C ARG A 18 -4.45 2.17 -9.74
N LEU A 19 -3.69 1.24 -10.33
CA LEU A 19 -3.34 1.29 -11.75
C LEU A 19 -4.60 1.24 -12.62
N THR A 20 -5.48 0.26 -12.39
CA THR A 20 -6.75 0.15 -13.13
C THR A 20 -7.60 1.41 -13.01
N ALA A 21 -7.71 2.01 -11.82
CA ALA A 21 -8.47 3.25 -11.63
C ALA A 21 -7.86 4.44 -12.40
N ILE A 22 -6.53 4.52 -12.49
CA ILE A 22 -5.84 5.55 -13.28
C ILE A 22 -6.04 5.32 -14.78
N GLU A 23 -5.96 4.07 -15.23
CA GLU A 23 -6.22 3.70 -16.63
C GLU A 23 -7.66 4.00 -17.02
N GLU A 24 -8.64 3.69 -16.17
CA GLU A 24 -10.05 4.06 -16.36
C GLU A 24 -10.24 5.58 -16.49
N LEU A 25 -9.51 6.35 -15.67
CA LEU A 25 -9.52 7.81 -15.72
C LEU A 25 -8.90 8.34 -17.02
N ALA A 26 -7.76 7.78 -17.42
CA ALA A 26 -7.06 8.18 -18.65
C ALA A 26 -7.85 7.81 -19.92
N ALA A 27 -8.46 6.62 -19.93
CA ALA A 27 -9.24 6.11 -21.06
C ALA A 27 -10.53 6.90 -21.31
N LYS A 28 -11.13 7.48 -20.25
CA LYS A 28 -12.36 8.27 -20.39
C LYS A 28 -12.17 9.60 -21.13
N GLY A 29 -10.93 10.09 -21.28
CA GLY A 29 -10.59 11.28 -22.09
C GLY A 29 -11.28 12.59 -21.67
N GLY A 30 -12.13 12.55 -20.64
CA GLY A 30 -12.90 13.65 -20.10
C GLY A 30 -12.45 13.99 -18.68
N ALA A 31 -13.00 15.07 -18.13
CA ALA A 31 -12.68 15.49 -16.78
C ALA A 31 -13.00 14.37 -15.76
N PRO A 32 -12.12 14.10 -14.79
CA PRO A 32 -12.36 13.10 -13.77
C PRO A 32 -13.63 13.44 -12.98
N THR A 33 -14.46 12.44 -12.70
CA THR A 33 -15.66 12.62 -11.88
C THR A 33 -15.30 12.60 -10.40
N LEU A 34 -16.12 13.22 -9.57
CA LEU A 34 -15.96 13.17 -8.11
C LEU A 34 -15.84 11.73 -7.60
N ASP A 35 -16.69 10.83 -8.10
CA ASP A 35 -16.69 9.41 -7.76
C ASP A 35 -15.34 8.73 -8.09
N SER A 36 -14.81 8.98 -9.30
CA SER A 36 -13.51 8.43 -9.70
C SER A 36 -12.34 8.96 -8.87
N LEU A 37 -12.38 10.23 -8.48
CA LEU A 37 -11.37 10.84 -7.62
C LEU A 37 -11.47 10.30 -6.19
N GLN A 38 -12.69 10.10 -5.69
CA GLN A 38 -12.94 9.53 -4.37
C GLN A 38 -12.47 8.07 -4.30
N LYS A 39 -12.74 7.26 -5.33
CA LYS A 39 -12.22 5.89 -5.45
C LYS A 39 -10.69 5.88 -5.39
N LEU A 40 -10.03 6.77 -6.14
CA LEU A 40 -8.57 6.90 -6.12
C LEU A 40 -8.04 7.32 -4.74
N ALA A 41 -8.67 8.29 -4.09
CA ALA A 41 -8.27 8.79 -2.78
C ALA A 41 -8.37 7.70 -1.70
N ILE A 42 -9.42 6.87 -1.73
CA ILE A 42 -9.59 5.73 -0.81
C ILE A 42 -8.46 4.72 -1.00
N ILE A 43 -8.14 4.35 -2.24
CA ILE A 43 -7.06 3.40 -2.53
C ILE A 43 -5.71 3.95 -2.05
N GLN A 44 -5.44 5.24 -2.28
CA GLN A 44 -4.22 5.89 -1.81
C GLN A 44 -4.12 5.93 -0.28
N GLY A 45 -5.22 6.22 0.42
CA GLY A 45 -5.27 6.18 1.88
C GLY A 45 -4.99 4.77 2.44
N ALA A 46 -5.56 3.75 1.81
CA ALA A 46 -5.30 2.35 2.19
C ALA A 46 -3.84 1.94 1.97
N LEU A 47 -3.24 2.34 0.84
CA LEU A 47 -1.82 2.09 0.58
C LEU A 47 -0.92 2.79 1.59
N GLN A 48 -1.23 4.03 1.95
CA GLN A 48 -0.47 4.78 2.96
C GLN A 48 -0.51 4.08 4.32
N ALA A 49 -1.70 3.66 4.77
CA ALA A 49 -1.85 2.93 6.04
C ALA A 49 -1.06 1.61 6.05
N ILE A 50 -1.04 0.88 4.93
CA ILE A 50 -0.25 -0.36 4.80
C ILE A 50 1.24 -0.07 4.82
N ASP A 51 1.71 0.98 4.13
CA ASP A 51 3.11 1.36 4.17
C ASP A 51 3.56 1.77 5.58
N ASP A 52 2.70 2.47 6.32
CA ASP A 52 2.98 2.84 7.71
C ASP A 52 3.03 1.61 8.62
N GLU A 53 2.12 0.65 8.43
CA GLU A 53 2.11 -0.61 9.17
C GLU A 53 3.35 -1.47 8.87
N ILE A 54 3.74 -1.58 7.60
CA ILE A 54 4.96 -2.26 7.17
C ILE A 54 6.19 -1.61 7.81
N LYS A 55 6.29 -0.28 7.76
CA LYS A 55 7.41 0.46 8.38
C LYS A 55 7.45 0.26 9.89
N ALA A 56 6.31 0.33 10.57
CA ALA A 56 6.22 0.20 12.02
C ALA A 56 6.64 -1.21 12.51
N HIS A 57 6.33 -2.26 11.74
CA HIS A 57 6.50 -3.64 12.19
C HIS A 57 7.69 -4.37 11.56
N GLN A 58 8.13 -4.01 10.35
CA GLN A 58 9.31 -4.64 9.73
C GLN A 58 10.64 -4.06 10.21
N VAL A 59 10.67 -2.80 10.67
CA VAL A 59 11.87 -2.22 11.29
C VAL A 59 12.24 -2.93 12.60
N LYS A 60 11.25 -3.48 13.33
CA LYS A 60 11.50 -4.25 14.56
C LYS A 60 12.16 -5.61 14.34
N VAL A 61 12.20 -6.14 13.12
CA VAL A 61 12.77 -7.47 12.82
C VAL A 61 14.29 -7.40 12.54
N GLY A 62 14.88 -6.19 12.43
CA GLY A 62 16.32 -6.02 12.13
C GLY A 62 17.12 -5.17 13.14
N GLY A 63 16.51 -4.63 14.19
CA GLY A 63 17.20 -3.81 15.19
C GLY A 63 17.87 -4.69 16.25
N GLY A 64 19.19 -4.79 16.20
CA GLY A 64 20.03 -5.67 17.01
C GLY A 64 19.62 -5.79 18.48
N GLY A 65 19.59 -7.03 18.97
CA GLY A 65 19.47 -7.32 20.39
C GLY A 65 20.63 -6.68 21.13
N GLU A 66 20.34 -5.61 21.86
CA GLU A 66 21.22 -5.15 22.93
C GLU A 66 21.29 -6.28 23.96
N LYS A 67 22.38 -7.06 23.93
CA LYS A 67 22.72 -7.95 25.03
C LYS A 67 22.95 -7.05 26.25
N PRO A 68 22.23 -7.26 27.36
CA PRO A 68 22.58 -6.59 28.61
C PRO A 68 24.02 -6.97 28.96
N LEU A 69 24.86 -5.98 29.17
CA LEU A 69 26.18 -6.19 29.74
C LEU A 69 25.96 -6.68 31.19
N ALA A 70 26.29 -7.95 31.42
CA ALA A 70 26.46 -8.54 32.74
C ALA A 70 27.80 -8.12 33.34
#